data_AF-A0A0F2RXS8-F1
#
_entry.id   AF-A0A0F2RXS8-F1
#
_cell.length_a   1.000
_cell.length_b   1.000
_cell.length_c   1.000
_cell.angle_alpha   90.00
_cell.angle_beta   90.00
_cell.angle_gamma   90.00
#
_symmetry.space_group_name_H-M   'P 1'
#
loop_
_entity.id
_entity.type
_entity.pdbx_description
1 polymer ?
#
loop_
_entity_poly.entity_id
_entity_poly.type
_entity_poly.pdbx_seq_one_letter_code
_entity_poly.pdbx_strand_id
1 'polypeptide(L)' 'AVAPKLRAKAAGRAVDLFLSRDALVPGALAFMSDRAARRLCDRLVALGVLRELTGRDTFRLYGV' A
#
# COMPACT_ATOMS: atom_id res chain seq x y z
N ALA A 1 8.17 11.46 -8.30
CA ALA A 1 8.67 10.45 -7.33
C ALA A 1 7.95 10.61 -5.99
N VAL A 2 7.30 9.55 -5.48
CA VAL A 2 6.48 9.61 -4.24
C VAL A 2 7.23 9.10 -3.00
N ALA A 3 8.33 8.36 -3.18
CA ALA A 3 9.21 7.91 -2.11
C ALA A 3 9.57 8.98 -1.04
N PRO A 4 9.96 10.23 -1.38
CA PRO A 4 10.28 11.24 -0.36
C PRO A 4 9.06 11.73 0.45
N LYS A 5 7.83 11.43 0.01
CA LYS A 5 6.59 11.78 0.71
C LYS A 5 6.15 10.71 1.72
N LEU A 6 6.83 9.56 1.74
CA LEU A 6 6.52 8.43 2.63
C LEU A 6 7.48 8.46 3.81
N ARG A 7 6.91 8.54 5.03
CA ARG A 7 7.69 8.62 6.28
C ARG A 7 7.94 7.26 6.93
N ALA A 8 7.27 6.21 6.47
CA ALA A 8 7.45 4.87 7.03
C ALA A 8 8.76 4.26 6.52
N LYS A 9 9.61 3.77 7.43
CA LYS A 9 10.91 3.17 7.10
C LYS A 9 10.81 2.04 6.07
N ALA A 10 9.73 1.27 6.13
CA ALA A 10 9.48 0.14 5.23
C ALA A 10 8.69 0.51 3.94
N ALA A 11 8.40 1.79 3.72
CA ALA A 11 7.58 2.22 2.59
C ALA A 11 8.21 1.90 1.23
N GLY A 12 9.54 2.02 1.10
CA GLY A 12 10.25 1.66 -0.13
C GLY A 12 10.01 0.20 -0.51
N ARG A 13 10.24 -0.73 0.44
CA ARG A 13 9.99 -2.16 0.25
C ARG A 13 8.54 -2.47 -0.13
N ALA A 14 7.57 -1.75 0.45
CA ALA A 14 6.16 -1.93 0.10
C ALA A 14 5.87 -1.47 -1.33
N VAL A 15 6.41 -0.33 -1.76
CA VAL A 15 6.30 0.16 -3.13
C VAL A 15 6.92 -0.83 -4.11
N ASP A 16 8.10 -1.35 -3.82
CA ASP A 16 8.75 -2.38 -4.65
C ASP A 16 7.87 -3.63 -4.79
N LEU A 17 7.17 -4.02 -3.72
CA LEU A 17 6.24 -5.14 -3.77
C LEU A 17 5.07 -4.87 -4.72
N PHE A 18 4.46 -3.68 -4.66
CA PHE A 18 3.40 -3.27 -5.58
C PHE A 18 3.88 -3.14 -7.03
N LEU A 19 5.14 -2.77 -7.26
CA LEU A 19 5.72 -2.77 -8.61
C LEU A 19 6.01 -4.18 -9.14
N SER A 20 6.22 -5.15 -8.23
CA SER A 20 6.41 -6.56 -8.60
C SER A 20 5.11 -7.35 -8.75
N ARG A 21 4.02 -6.85 -8.18
CA ARG A 21 2.71 -7.51 -8.09
C ARG A 21 1.63 -6.44 -8.28
N ASP A 22 0.94 -6.50 -9.41
CA ASP A 22 -0.04 -5.49 -9.85
C ASP A 22 -1.12 -5.18 -8.80
N ALA A 23 -1.46 -6.15 -7.95
CA ALA A 23 -2.40 -5.96 -6.84
C ALA A 23 -2.02 -6.76 -5.59
N LEU A 24 -2.21 -6.16 -4.41
CA LEU A 24 -1.90 -6.73 -3.11
C LEU A 24 -2.91 -6.31 -2.05
N VAL A 25 -3.18 -7.22 -1.12
CA VAL A 25 -3.87 -6.91 0.14
C VAL A 25 -2.87 -6.34 1.15
N PRO A 26 -3.27 -5.45 2.08
CA PRO A 26 -2.36 -4.91 3.10
C PRO A 26 -1.65 -5.99 3.91
N GLY A 27 -2.32 -7.11 4.19
CA GLY A 27 -1.73 -8.25 4.91
C GLY A 27 -0.55 -8.92 4.19
N ALA A 28 -0.39 -8.71 2.88
CA ALA A 28 0.78 -9.18 2.14
C ALA A 28 2.07 -8.43 2.53
N LEU A 29 1.94 -7.25 3.15
CA LEU A 29 3.05 -6.50 3.74
C LEU A 29 3.40 -7.06 5.13
N ALA A 30 3.72 -8.35 5.20
CA ALA A 30 3.95 -9.11 6.44
C ALA A 30 5.08 -8.57 7.34
N PHE A 31 5.92 -7.66 6.81
CA PHE A 31 6.95 -6.95 7.55
C PHE A 31 6.44 -5.68 8.27
N MET A 32 5.14 -5.40 8.21
CA MET A 32 4.46 -4.30 8.90
C MET A 32 3.30 -4.84 9.72
N SER A 33 2.88 -4.11 10.76
CA SER A 33 1.59 -4.42 11.39
C SER A 33 0.45 -4.14 10.42
N ASP A 34 -0.65 -4.89 10.54
CA ASP A 34 -1.83 -4.73 9.67
C ASP A 34 -2.34 -3.26 9.65
N ARG A 35 -2.36 -2.59 10.81
CA ARG A 35 -2.72 -1.16 10.90
C ARG A 35 -1.74 -0.26 10.13
N ALA A 36 -0.45 -0.53 10.21
CA ALA A 36 0.56 0.27 9.50
C ALA A 36 0.51 0.03 7.99
N ALA A 37 0.30 -1.21 7.56
CA ALA A 37 0.11 -1.57 6.17
C ALA A 37 -1.12 -0.88 5.57
N ARG A 38 -2.28 -0.94 6.25
CA ARG A 38 -3.51 -0.25 5.81
C ARG A 38 -3.31 1.26 5.67
N ARG A 39 -2.74 1.92 6.69
CA ARG A 39 -2.46 3.36 6.64
C ARG A 39 -1.49 3.75 5.53
N LEU A 40 -0.52 2.89 5.22
CA LEU A 40 0.39 3.11 4.10
C LEU A 40 -0.35 3.03 2.77
N CYS A 41 -1.18 2.00 2.56
CA CYS A 41 -2.01 1.87 1.37
C CYS A 41 -2.94 3.07 1.20
N ASP A 42 -3.67 3.48 2.25
CA ASP A 42 -4.53 4.67 2.23
C ASP A 42 -3.75 5.93 1.84
N ARG A 43 -2.53 6.09 2.38
CA ARG A 43 -1.66 7.22 2.04
C ARG A 43 -1.20 7.17 0.59
N LEU A 44 -0.88 6.00 0.05
CA LEU A 44 -0.49 5.83 -1.34
C LEU A 44 -1.65 6.09 -2.29
N VAL A 45 -2.88 5.70 -1.94
CA VAL A 45 -4.10 6.06 -2.67
C VAL A 45 -4.32 7.57 -2.66
N ALA A 46 -4.22 8.21 -1.49
CA ALA A 46 -4.36 9.67 -1.37
C ALA A 46 -3.28 10.45 -2.14
N LEU A 47 -2.14 9.81 -2.44
CA LEU A 47 -1.06 10.38 -3.25
C LEU A 47 -1.19 10.04 -4.74
N GLY A 48 -2.24 9.32 -5.14
CA GLY A 48 -2.50 8.91 -6.53
C GLY A 48 -1.57 7.80 -7.04
N VAL A 49 -0.91 7.06 -6.14
CA VAL A 49 0.01 5.95 -6.51
C VAL A 49 -0.72 4.64 -6.67
N LEU A 50 -1.69 4.38 -5.79
CA LEU A 50 -2.49 3.16 -5.79
C LEU A 50 -3.96 3.48 -5.99
N ARG A 51 -4.72 2.48 -6.42
CA ARG A 51 -6.18 2.45 -6.43
C ARG A 51 -6.67 1.32 -5.56
N GLU A 52 -7.74 1.59 -4.82
CA GLU A 52 -8.51 0.55 -4.14
C GLU A 52 -9.42 -0.12 -5.17
N LEU A 53 -9.44 -1.46 -5.22
CA LEU A 53 -10.04 -2.23 -6.31
C LEU A 53 -11.33 -2.97 -5.94
N THR A 54 -11.68 -3.05 -4.66
CA THR A 54 -12.81 -3.87 -4.18
C THR A 54 -14.07 -3.07 -3.90
N GLY A 55 -13.98 -1.77 -3.64
CA GLY A 55 -15.11 -0.93 -3.23
C GLY A 55 -15.69 -1.30 -1.86
N ARG A 56 -14.95 -2.05 -1.03
CA ARG A 56 -15.42 -2.56 0.27
C ARG A 56 -14.68 -1.93 1.44
N ASP A 57 -15.34 -1.84 2.59
CA ASP A 57 -14.71 -1.39 3.83
C ASP A 57 -13.84 -2.47 4.50
N THR A 58 -14.08 -3.74 4.18
CA THR A 58 -13.32 -4.89 4.67
C THR A 58 -12.64 -5.62 3.51
N PHE A 59 -11.47 -6.22 3.78
CA PHE A 59 -10.69 -7.00 2.81
C PHE A 59 -10.28 -6.25 1.53
N ARG A 60 -9.86 -5.00 1.67
CA ARG A 60 -9.45 -4.13 0.55
C ARG A 60 -8.25 -4.69 -0.22
N LEU A 61 -8.34 -4.63 -1.54
CA LEU A 61 -7.24 -4.91 -2.47
C LEU A 61 -6.76 -3.58 -3.05
N TYR A 62 -5.44 -3.40 -3.11
CA TYR A 62 -4.82 -2.21 -3.68
C TYR A 62 -3.98 -2.60 -4.89
N GLY A 63 -3.98 -1.79 -5.94
CA GLY A 63 -3.13 -1.98 -7.11
C GLY A 63 -2.66 -0.64 -7.69
N VAL A 64 -1.69 -0.68 -8.61
CA VAL A 64 -1.20 0.49 -9.36
C VAL A 64 -2.14 0.85 -10.53
#